data_AF-A0A811TWE9-F1
#
_entry.id   AF-A0A811TWE9-F1
#
_cell.length_a   1.000
_cell.length_b   1.000
_cell.length_c   1.000
_cell.angle_alpha   90.00
_cell.angle_beta   90.00
_cell.angle_gamma   90.00
#
_symmetry.space_group_name_H-M   'P 1'
#
loop_
_entity.id
_entity.type
_entity.pdbx_description
1 polymer ?
#
loop_
_entity_poly.entity_id
_entity_poly.type
_entity_poly.pdbx_seq_one_letter_code
_entity_poly.pdbx_strand_id
1 'polypeptide(L)'
;MRAVSWRLLSKYLPPAAERRDAVLESKRQGYQDLRHNYFRVDSQDESQQDTYRQIHIDVPRMNPQISLFQQKLVQEMFERILFIWAIRHPASGYVQGINDLVTPFFIVFMQEVLEPGTDLEKFDISTLSMDKRDAIEADSFGVYLNFLTAYKIITFLHS
;
A
#
# COMPACT_ATOMS: atom_id res chain seq x y z
N MET A 1 14.97 12.42 -1.07
CA MET A 1 14.44 13.04 -2.32
C MET A 1 13.48 12.15 -3.09
N ARG A 2 13.75 10.84 -3.30
CA ARG A 2 12.88 9.95 -4.10
C ARG A 2 11.43 9.84 -3.60
N ALA A 3 11.21 9.72 -2.28
CA ALA A 3 9.86 9.66 -1.71
C ALA A 3 9.02 10.93 -2.00
N VAL A 4 9.62 12.11 -1.82
CA VAL A 4 8.98 13.39 -2.15
C VAL A 4 8.70 13.50 -3.65
N SER A 5 9.63 13.05 -4.51
CA SER A 5 9.39 12.99 -5.96
C SER A 5 8.22 12.08 -6.31
N TRP A 6 8.11 10.90 -5.71
CA TRP A 6 6.97 10.00 -5.93
C TRP A 6 5.66 10.56 -5.40
N ARG A 7 5.65 11.19 -4.21
CA ARG A 7 4.47 11.88 -3.66
C ARG A 7 4.02 13.05 -4.54
N LEU A 8 4.94 13.78 -5.17
CA LEU A 8 4.62 14.89 -6.08
C LEU A 8 4.16 14.39 -7.47
N LEU A 9 4.85 13.40 -8.04
CA LEU A 9 4.51 12.83 -9.34
C LEU A 9 3.16 12.11 -9.33
N SER A 10 2.82 11.46 -8.21
CA SER A 10 1.50 10.85 -8.00
C SER A 10 0.41 11.85 -7.60
N LYS A 11 0.71 13.16 -7.51
CA LYS A 11 -0.21 14.19 -6.98
C LYS A 11 -0.73 13.91 -5.56
N TYR A 12 -0.05 13.03 -4.81
CA TYR A 12 -0.42 12.69 -3.45
C TYR A 12 -0.22 13.86 -2.49
N LEU A 13 0.76 14.72 -2.77
CA LEU A 13 0.98 15.98 -2.07
C LEU A 13 0.72 17.20 -2.98
N PRO A 14 0.18 18.30 -2.42
CA PRO A 14 0.07 19.56 -3.14
C PRO A 14 1.46 20.13 -3.45
N PRO A 15 1.62 20.87 -4.57
CA PRO A 15 2.89 21.52 -4.91
C PRO A 15 3.33 22.53 -3.84
N ALA A 16 2.39 23.18 -3.15
CA ALA A 16 2.65 24.12 -2.08
C ALA A 16 3.14 23.42 -0.80
N ALA A 17 4.37 23.70 -0.37
CA ALA A 17 5.02 23.06 0.77
C ALA A 17 4.27 23.29 2.10
N GLU A 18 3.70 24.48 2.31
CA GLU A 18 3.03 24.89 3.57
C GLU A 18 1.83 24.03 3.96
N ARG A 19 1.23 23.29 3.02
CA ARG A 19 0.06 22.44 3.28
C ARG A 19 0.35 20.95 3.22
N ARG A 20 1.59 20.55 2.94
CA ARG A 20 1.93 19.14 2.70
C ARG A 20 1.70 18.28 3.93
N ASP A 21 2.14 18.73 5.10
CA ASP A 21 2.06 17.93 6.32
C ASP A 21 0.60 17.75 6.77
N ALA A 22 -0.20 18.82 6.73
CA ALA A 22 -1.63 18.74 7.08
C ALA A 22 -2.42 17.85 6.11
N VAL A 23 -2.12 17.92 4.81
CA VAL A 23 -2.75 17.05 3.81
C VAL A 23 -2.30 15.60 3.97
N LEU A 24 -1.01 15.37 4.24
CA LEU A 24 -0.46 14.04 4.46
C LEU A 24 -1.14 13.37 5.67
N GLU A 25 -1.25 14.10 6.78
CA GLU A 25 -1.90 13.59 7.99
C GLU A 25 -3.37 13.28 7.75
N SER A 26 -4.10 14.17 7.05
CA SER A 26 -5.49 13.92 6.67
C SER A 26 -5.64 12.68 5.77
N LYS A 27 -4.70 12.44 4.84
CA LYS A 27 -4.71 11.24 3.99
C LYS A 27 -4.42 9.97 4.77
N ARG A 28 -3.48 10.01 5.72
CA ARG A 28 -3.15 8.89 6.60
C ARG A 28 -4.31 8.53 7.52
N GLN A 29 -4.96 9.53 8.11
CA GLN A 29 -6.17 9.31 8.90
C GLN A 29 -7.29 8.70 8.06
N GLY A 30 -7.49 9.22 6.84
CA GLY A 30 -8.46 8.63 5.91
C GLY A 30 -8.19 7.15 5.62
N TYR A 31 -6.92 6.75 5.49
CA TYR A 31 -6.56 5.33 5.34
C TYR A 31 -6.87 4.51 6.59
N GLN A 32 -6.57 5.02 7.79
CA GLN A 32 -6.90 4.34 9.04
C GLN A 32 -8.41 4.10 9.18
N ASP A 33 -9.22 5.10 8.81
CA ASP A 33 -10.67 4.95 8.82
C ASP A 33 -11.13 3.86 7.84
N LEU A 34 -10.51 3.77 6.65
CA LEU A 34 -10.78 2.68 5.71
C LEU A 34 -10.39 1.32 6.30
N ARG A 35 -9.21 1.23 6.89
CA ARG A 35 -8.74 0.01 7.54
C ARG A 35 -9.72 -0.45 8.62
N HIS A 36 -10.19 0.46 9.48
CA HIS A 36 -11.17 0.13 10.52
C HIS A 36 -12.55 -0.26 9.98
N ASN A 37 -13.01 0.37 8.90
CA ASN A 37 -14.33 0.14 8.34
C ASN A 37 -14.42 -1.13 7.49
N TYR A 38 -13.36 -1.43 6.73
CA TYR A 38 -13.36 -2.52 5.76
C TYR A 38 -12.65 -3.78 6.25
N PHE A 39 -11.73 -3.69 7.20
CA PHE A 39 -11.11 -4.85 7.83
C PHE A 39 -11.95 -5.36 9.02
N ARG A 40 -13.26 -5.54 8.79
CA ARG A 40 -14.11 -6.33 9.68
C ARG A 40 -14.20 -7.73 9.09
N VAL A 41 -13.55 -8.68 9.77
CA VAL A 41 -13.36 -10.08 9.37
C VAL A 41 -14.69 -10.81 9.05
N ASP A 42 -15.84 -10.25 9.43
CA ASP A 42 -17.17 -10.81 9.19
C ASP A 42 -17.91 -10.17 7.99
N SER A 43 -17.26 -10.01 6.83
CA SER A 43 -18.00 -9.68 5.61
C SER A 43 -18.84 -10.89 5.18
N GLN A 44 -20.16 -10.75 5.16
CA GLN A 44 -21.09 -11.77 4.62
C GLN A 44 -21.02 -11.89 3.08
N ASP A 45 -20.19 -11.08 2.42
CA ASP A 45 -20.04 -11.04 0.97
C ASP A 45 -18.99 -12.05 0.50
N GLU A 46 -19.45 -13.11 -0.19
CA GLU A 46 -18.59 -14.17 -0.74
C GLU A 46 -17.53 -13.62 -1.70
N SER A 47 -17.86 -12.58 -2.48
CA SER A 47 -16.92 -11.99 -3.45
C SER A 47 -15.73 -11.31 -2.76
N GLN A 48 -15.97 -10.71 -1.60
CA GLN A 48 -14.91 -10.11 -0.77
C GLN A 48 -14.04 -11.20 -0.15
N GLN A 49 -14.64 -12.30 0.31
CA GLN A 49 -13.88 -13.44 0.84
C GLN A 49 -12.99 -14.07 -0.23
N ASP A 50 -13.50 -14.25 -1.45
CA ASP A 50 -12.71 -14.80 -2.57
C ASP A 50 -11.57 -13.86 -2.96
N THR A 51 -11.83 -12.55 -2.98
CA THR A 51 -10.81 -11.53 -3.21
C THR A 51 -9.71 -11.61 -2.15
N TYR A 52 -10.09 -11.68 -0.87
CA TYR A 52 -9.12 -11.80 0.23
C TYR A 52 -8.29 -13.08 0.13
N ARG A 53 -8.92 -14.22 -0.16
CA ARG A 53 -8.22 -15.51 -0.32
C ARG A 53 -7.18 -15.46 -1.44
N GLN A 54 -7.51 -14.84 -2.58
CA GLN A 54 -6.56 -14.67 -3.69
C GLN A 54 -5.35 -13.84 -3.26
N ILE A 55 -5.60 -12.68 -2.63
CA ILE A 55 -4.53 -11.81 -2.12
C ILE A 55 -3.65 -12.56 -1.10
N HIS A 56 -4.26 -13.31 -0.18
CA HIS A 56 -3.56 -14.09 0.84
C HIS A 56 -2.68 -15.21 0.25
N ILE A 57 -3.02 -15.72 -0.94
CA ILE A 57 -2.21 -16.70 -1.68
C ILE A 57 -1.06 -16.01 -2.43
N ASP A 58 -1.31 -14.86 -3.02
CA ASP A 58 -0.35 -14.17 -3.89
C ASP A 58 0.70 -13.37 -3.12
N VAL A 59 0.33 -12.71 -2.03
CA VAL A 59 1.23 -11.86 -1.25
C VAL A 59 2.46 -12.62 -0.69
N PRO A 60 2.35 -13.86 -0.20
CA PRO A 60 3.54 -14.62 0.18
C PRO A 60 4.46 -14.97 -1.00
N ARG A 61 3.91 -15.05 -2.22
CA ARG A 61 4.63 -15.44 -3.45
C ARG A 61 5.31 -14.29 -4.16
N MET A 62 4.98 -13.03 -3.82
CA MET A 62 5.61 -11.87 -4.45
C MET A 62 7.02 -11.63 -3.94
N ASN A 63 7.91 -11.28 -4.88
CA ASN A 63 9.31 -10.94 -4.61
C ASN A 63 10.00 -11.91 -3.62
N PRO A 64 9.98 -13.24 -3.88
CA PRO A 64 10.41 -14.24 -2.90
C PRO A 64 11.91 -14.18 -2.58
N GLN A 65 12.69 -13.50 -3.43
CA GLN A 65 14.12 -13.29 -3.25
C GLN A 65 14.44 -12.21 -2.21
N ILE A 66 13.47 -11.38 -1.83
CA ILE A 66 13.66 -10.27 -0.89
C ILE A 66 13.03 -10.65 0.45
N SER A 67 13.87 -10.91 1.45
CA SER A 67 13.44 -11.40 2.77
C SER A 67 12.46 -10.48 3.49
N LEU A 68 12.48 -9.17 3.19
CA LEU A 68 11.50 -8.21 3.70
C LEU A 68 10.05 -8.62 3.41
N PHE A 69 9.74 -9.07 2.19
CA PHE A 69 8.36 -9.46 1.80
C PHE A 69 7.95 -10.83 2.35
N GLN A 70 8.88 -11.56 2.93
CA GLN A 70 8.61 -12.83 3.63
C GLN A 70 8.25 -12.62 5.10
N GLN A 71 8.44 -11.40 5.63
CA GLN A 71 8.02 -11.08 7.00
C GLN A 71 6.50 -10.98 7.06
N LYS A 72 5.90 -11.71 8.01
CA LYS A 72 4.44 -11.77 8.18
C LYS A 72 3.81 -10.38 8.31
N LEU A 73 4.46 -9.46 9.03
CA LEU A 73 3.93 -8.11 9.19
C LEU A 73 3.88 -7.34 7.86
N VAL A 74 4.88 -7.49 6.99
CA VAL A 74 4.87 -6.88 5.65
C VAL A 74 3.76 -7.50 4.80
N GLN A 75 3.57 -8.82 4.86
CA GLN A 75 2.50 -9.51 4.15
C GLN A 75 1.12 -8.99 4.58
N GLU A 76 0.87 -8.89 5.89
CA GLU A 76 -0.37 -8.35 6.43
C GLU A 76 -0.62 -6.88 6.00
N MET A 77 0.43 -6.05 5.88
CA MET A 77 0.31 -4.68 5.35
C MET A 77 -0.10 -4.69 3.87
N PHE A 78 0.53 -5.54 3.05
CA PHE A 78 0.19 -5.66 1.63
C PHE A 78 -1.22 -6.20 1.43
N GLU A 79 -1.62 -7.22 2.20
CA GLU A 79 -2.97 -7.76 2.20
C GLU A 79 -4.01 -6.66 2.45
N ARG A 80 -3.79 -5.80 3.47
CA ARG A 80 -4.68 -4.67 3.76
C ARG A 80 -4.72 -3.64 2.63
N ILE A 81 -3.57 -3.23 2.09
CA ILE A 81 -3.48 -2.28 0.98
C ILE A 81 -4.28 -2.78 -0.24
N LEU A 82 -4.02 -4.03 -0.65
CA LEU A 82 -4.62 -4.63 -1.83
C LEU A 82 -6.11 -4.92 -1.65
N PHE A 83 -6.50 -5.40 -0.47
CA PHE A 83 -7.89 -5.70 -0.16
C PHE A 83 -8.74 -4.43 -0.15
N ILE A 84 -8.30 -3.38 0.57
CA ILE A 84 -9.01 -2.08 0.60
C ILE A 84 -9.10 -1.48 -0.80
N TRP A 85 -8.07 -1.64 -1.63
CA TRP A 85 -8.14 -1.18 -3.01
C TRP A 85 -9.17 -1.96 -3.84
N ALA A 86 -9.15 -3.30 -3.78
CA ALA A 86 -9.99 -4.17 -4.59
C ALA A 86 -11.49 -3.96 -4.31
N ILE A 87 -11.90 -3.92 -3.03
CA ILE A 87 -13.30 -3.71 -2.65
C ILE A 87 -13.82 -2.31 -3.02
N ARG A 88 -12.92 -1.33 -3.15
CA ARG A 88 -13.27 0.04 -3.60
C ARG A 88 -13.34 0.16 -5.11
N HIS A 89 -12.86 -0.83 -5.85
CA HIS A 89 -12.88 -0.89 -7.31
C HIS A 89 -13.51 -2.22 -7.76
N PRO A 90 -14.79 -2.50 -7.42
CA PRO A 90 -15.42 -3.80 -7.66
C PRO A 90 -15.50 -4.18 -9.14
N ALA A 91 -15.46 -3.17 -10.02
CA ALA A 91 -15.43 -3.39 -11.47
C ALA A 91 -14.12 -4.06 -11.92
N SER A 92 -12.99 -3.76 -11.28
CA SER A 92 -11.69 -4.39 -11.56
C SER A 92 -11.43 -5.59 -10.65
N GLY A 93 -11.78 -5.47 -9.37
CA GLY A 93 -11.40 -6.46 -8.35
C GLY A 93 -9.88 -6.60 -8.21
N TYR A 94 -9.43 -7.59 -7.45
CA TYR A 94 -8.02 -7.94 -7.41
C TYR A 94 -7.63 -8.77 -8.64
N VAL A 95 -6.49 -8.44 -9.24
CA VAL A 95 -5.91 -9.17 -10.38
C VAL A 95 -4.47 -9.52 -10.03
N GLN A 96 -4.09 -10.77 -10.25
CA GLN A 96 -2.72 -11.24 -10.01
C GLN A 96 -1.70 -10.35 -10.77
N GLY A 97 -0.62 -9.96 -10.09
CA GLY A 97 0.41 -9.06 -10.61
C GLY A 97 0.22 -7.60 -10.21
N ILE A 98 -0.99 -7.20 -9.80
CA ILE A 98 -1.24 -5.83 -9.29
C ILE A 98 -0.54 -5.61 -7.94
N ASN A 99 -0.30 -6.67 -7.19
CA ASN A 99 0.47 -6.70 -5.94
C ASN A 99 1.92 -6.22 -6.13
N ASP A 100 2.55 -6.55 -7.26
CA ASP A 100 3.94 -6.17 -7.52
C ASP A 100 4.10 -4.66 -7.72
N LEU A 101 3.03 -3.97 -8.14
CA LEU A 101 3.02 -2.51 -8.33
C LEU A 101 3.11 -1.74 -7.01
N VAL A 102 2.76 -2.35 -5.87
CA VAL A 102 2.87 -1.71 -4.54
C VAL A 102 4.32 -1.70 -4.05
N THR A 103 5.09 -2.73 -4.40
CA THR A 103 6.49 -2.98 -4.01
C THR A 103 7.40 -1.75 -4.09
N PRO A 104 7.52 -1.06 -5.25
CA PRO A 104 8.45 0.07 -5.37
C PRO A 104 8.07 1.23 -4.46
N PHE A 105 6.77 1.48 -4.24
CA PHE A 105 6.31 2.55 -3.36
C PHE A 105 6.61 2.22 -1.90
N PHE A 106 6.34 0.98 -1.49
CA PHE A 106 6.61 0.51 -0.14
C PHE A 106 8.09 0.63 0.23
N ILE A 107 8.99 0.19 -0.65
CA ILE A 107 10.45 0.30 -0.46
C ILE A 107 10.87 1.77 -0.31
N VAL A 108 10.33 2.65 -1.15
CA VAL A 108 10.66 4.08 -1.11
C VAL A 108 10.25 4.72 0.22
N PHE A 109 9.07 4.38 0.76
CA PHE A 109 8.61 4.91 2.04
C PHE A 109 9.32 4.29 3.23
N MET A 110 9.71 3.02 3.16
CA MET A 110 10.62 2.43 4.15
C MET A 110 11.95 3.17 4.20
N GLN A 111 12.59 3.41 3.05
CA GLN A 111 13.88 4.13 3.00
C GLN A 111 13.81 5.57 3.51
N GLU A 112 12.63 6.20 3.52
CA GLU A 112 12.44 7.53 4.08
C GLU A 112 12.43 7.52 5.62
N VAL A 113 11.91 6.44 6.21
CA VAL A 113 11.77 6.29 7.66
C VAL A 113 13.02 5.71 8.32
N LEU A 114 13.82 4.96 7.55
CA LEU A 114 15.04 4.31 8.01
C LEU A 114 16.27 5.21 7.89
N GLU A 115 17.30 4.90 8.68
CA GLU A 115 18.57 5.60 8.60
C GLU A 115 19.26 5.34 7.25
N PRO A 116 19.92 6.35 6.64
CA PRO A 116 20.65 6.17 5.41
C PRO A 116 21.69 5.05 5.51
N GLY A 117 21.63 4.09 4.57
CA GLY A 117 22.54 2.93 4.55
C GLY A 117 22.03 1.69 5.30
N THR A 118 20.82 1.74 5.86
CA THR A 118 20.15 0.54 6.41
C THR A 118 19.92 -0.50 5.31
N ASP A 119 20.36 -1.73 5.56
CA ASP A 119 20.14 -2.88 4.68
C ASP A 119 18.69 -3.39 4.83
N LEU A 120 17.86 -3.11 3.81
CA LEU A 120 16.45 -3.51 3.80
C LEU A 120 16.25 -5.03 3.81
N GLU A 121 17.19 -5.80 3.28
CA GLU A 121 17.07 -7.26 3.22
C GLU A 121 17.18 -7.89 4.60
N LYS A 122 17.90 -7.22 5.52
CA LYS A 122 18.13 -7.68 6.89
C LYS A 122 17.30 -6.92 7.92
N PHE A 123 16.56 -5.90 7.50
CA PHE A 123 15.81 -5.06 8.40
C PHE A 123 14.52 -5.75 8.87
N ASP A 124 14.33 -5.87 10.18
CA ASP A 124 13.09 -6.38 10.77
C ASP A 124 12.09 -5.22 10.96
N ILE A 125 10.98 -5.28 10.22
CA ILE A 125 9.95 -4.23 10.26
C ILE A 125 9.26 -4.11 11.62
N SER A 126 9.28 -5.18 12.43
CA SER A 126 8.65 -5.21 13.75
C SER A 126 9.32 -4.24 14.73
N THR A 127 10.58 -3.86 14.46
CA THR A 127 11.36 -2.91 15.26
C THR A 127 10.89 -1.46 15.10
N LEU A 128 10.14 -1.15 14.03
CA LEU A 128 9.57 0.18 13.84
C LEU A 128 8.39 0.42 14.80
N SER A 129 8.22 1.66 15.23
CA SER A 129 7.00 2.06 15.95
C SER A 129 5.76 1.83 15.07
N MET A 130 4.62 1.63 15.71
CA MET A 130 3.34 1.45 15.01
C MET A 130 3.04 2.65 14.11
N ASP A 131 3.22 3.87 14.60
CA ASP A 131 3.00 5.11 13.83
C ASP A 131 3.82 5.16 12.53
N LYS A 132 5.08 4.69 12.59
CA LYS A 132 5.95 4.62 11.41
C LYS A 132 5.46 3.58 10.40
N ARG A 133 5.04 2.40 10.87
CA ARG A 133 4.48 1.33 10.02
C ARG A 133 3.20 1.79 9.35
N ASP A 134 2.30 2.40 10.13
CA ASP A 134 1.02 2.93 9.67
C ASP A 134 1.21 4.04 8.63
N ALA A 135 2.17 4.94 8.84
CA ALA A 135 2.52 5.97 7.88
C ALA A 135 3.04 5.37 6.55
N ILE A 136 3.92 4.36 6.61
CA ILE A 136 4.43 3.66 5.42
C ILE A 136 3.28 3.00 4.66
N GLU A 137 2.38 2.32 5.35
CA GLU A 137 1.23 1.63 4.75
C GLU A 137 0.28 2.62 4.05
N ALA A 138 -0.11 3.67 4.75
CA ALA A 138 -1.04 4.68 4.26
C ALA A 138 -0.48 5.46 3.06
N ASP A 139 0.81 5.82 3.11
CA ASP A 139 1.47 6.53 2.02
C ASP A 139 1.64 5.61 0.79
N SER A 140 1.97 4.33 1.01
CA SER A 140 2.04 3.32 -0.05
C SER A 140 0.70 3.14 -0.74
N PHE A 141 -0.38 2.99 0.02
CA PHE A 141 -1.75 2.91 -0.51
C PHE A 141 -2.13 4.16 -1.30
N GLY A 142 -1.84 5.34 -0.77
CA GLY A 142 -2.20 6.61 -1.38
C GLY A 142 -1.52 6.84 -2.74
N VAL A 143 -0.22 6.57 -2.83
CA VAL A 143 0.50 6.65 -4.09
C VAL A 143 0.05 5.57 -5.07
N TYR A 144 -0.16 4.34 -4.60
CA TYR A 144 -0.66 3.24 -5.40
C TYR A 144 -2.03 3.55 -6.02
N LEU A 145 -2.98 4.04 -5.22
CA LEU A 145 -4.30 4.46 -5.68
C LEU A 145 -4.20 5.54 -6.78
N ASN A 146 -3.39 6.57 -6.53
CA ASN A 146 -3.20 7.66 -7.49
C ASN A 146 -2.51 7.17 -8.77
N PHE A 147 -1.55 6.24 -8.67
CA PHE A 147 -0.88 5.63 -9.81
C PHE A 147 -1.90 4.90 -10.69
N LEU A 148 -2.70 3.99 -10.12
CA LEU A 148 -3.70 3.24 -10.88
C LEU A 148 -4.76 4.15 -11.53
N THR A 149 -5.15 5.22 -10.83
CA THR A 149 -6.10 6.22 -11.36
C THR A 149 -5.49 7.01 -12.51
N ALA A 150 -4.23 7.43 -12.39
CA ALA A 150 -3.56 8.27 -13.39
C ALA A 150 -3.29 7.53 -14.71
N TYR A 151 -2.93 6.25 -14.65
CA TYR A 151 -2.54 5.48 -15.83
C TYR A 151 -3.69 4.77 -16.52
N LYS A 152 -4.96 5.00 -16.12
CA LYS A 152 -6.13 4.30 -16.67
C LYS A 152 -5.93 2.77 -16.70
N ILE A 153 -5.13 2.22 -15.77
CA ILE A 153 -4.92 0.76 -15.69
C ILE A 153 -6.27 0.08 -15.41
N ILE A 154 -7.14 0.76 -14.67
CA ILE A 154 -8.54 0.39 -14.46
C ILE A 154 -9.30 0.21 -15.79
N THR A 155 -9.01 1.02 -16.81
CA THR A 155 -9.69 0.98 -18.12
C THR A 155 -9.20 -0.17 -19.00
N PHE A 156 -7.95 -0.64 -18.82
CA PHE A 156 -7.40 -1.78 -19.56
C PHE A 156 -7.81 -3.14 -18.97
N LEU A 157 -8.18 -3.21 -17.69
CA LEU A 157 -8.74 -4.42 -17.09
C LEU A 157 -10.20 -4.69 -17.54
N HIS A 158 -10.80 -3.77 -18.29
CA HIS A 158 -12.17 -3.86 -18.81
C HIS A 158 -12.26 -4.17 -20.31
N SER A 159 -11.15 -4.45 -20.97
CA SER A 159 -11.06 -4.72 -22.42
C SER A 159 -10.28 -6.00 -22.69
#